data_AF-A0A7W0R7Y5-F1
#
_entry.id   AF-A0A7W0R7Y5-F1
#
_cell.length_a   1.000
_cell.length_b   1.000
_cell.length_c   1.000
_cell.angle_alpha   90.00
_cell.angle_beta   90.00
_cell.angle_gamma   90.00
#
_symmetry.space_group_name_H-M   'P 1'
#
loop_
_entity.id
_entity.type
_entity.pdbx_description
1 polymer ?
#
loop_
_entity_poly.entity_id
_entity_poly.type
_entity_poly.pdbx_seq_one_letter_code
_entity_poly.pdbx_strand_id
1 'polypeptide(L)'
;MCSLCDDTGWKPIDINGTRRVVRCDCWREGTTARLIDEARIPPRYRRCEIETFVTYPNEKLVGAVRVAKKFADEFPAIPKGLCLIGPPGIGKTHLAVAVLRRVILTRGARGLFYDTRDLLRVIRTTYNPLVRTAEMDVLRPVMEADVLVLDDIGSEKTSEWV
;
A
#
# COMPACT_ATOMS: atom_id res chain seq x y z
N MET A 1 21.39 9.03 15.94
CA MET A 1 21.09 9.32 17.34
C MET A 1 19.90 10.25 17.45
N CYS A 2 18.72 9.67 17.67
CA CYS A 2 17.48 10.38 17.92
C CYS A 2 17.48 10.98 19.33
N SER A 3 17.37 12.30 19.44
CA SER A 3 17.38 13.03 20.73
C SER A 3 16.18 12.76 21.65
N LEU A 4 15.15 12.07 21.17
CA LEU A 4 13.96 11.72 21.94
C LEU A 4 14.05 10.34 22.61
N CYS A 5 14.88 9.44 22.07
CA CYS A 5 14.93 8.05 22.53
C CYS A 5 16.33 7.43 22.53
N ASP A 6 17.37 8.17 22.16
CA ASP A 6 18.76 7.69 22.10
C ASP A 6 18.90 6.38 21.30
N ASP A 7 18.20 6.30 20.17
CA ASP A 7 18.12 5.14 19.27
C ASP A 7 17.52 3.85 19.89
N THR A 8 16.97 3.91 21.11
CA THR A 8 16.23 2.78 21.71
C THR A 8 14.86 2.54 21.06
N GLY A 9 14.32 3.55 20.37
CA GLY A 9 12.99 3.52 19.76
C GLY A 9 11.83 3.70 20.76
N TRP A 10 12.12 4.06 22.01
CA TRP A 10 11.12 4.33 23.04
C TRP A 10 11.35 5.70 23.68
N LYS A 11 10.32 6.55 23.73
CA LYS A 11 10.38 7.85 24.41
C LYS A 11 9.51 7.83 25.68
N PRO A 12 9.96 8.44 26.78
CA PRO A 12 9.13 8.60 27.97
C PRO A 12 8.04 9.64 27.71
N ILE A 13 6.84 9.40 28.27
CA ILE A 13 5.76 10.38 28.34
C ILE A 13 5.17 10.39 29.74
N ASP A 14 4.67 11.54 30.17
CA ASP A 14 3.90 11.67 31.39
C ASP A 14 2.41 11.75 31.04
N ILE A 15 1.62 10.84 31.59
CA ILE A 15 0.16 10.89 31.49
C ILE A 15 -0.38 10.86 32.92
N ASN A 16 -0.99 11.97 33.35
CA ASN A 16 -1.59 12.12 34.68
C ASN A 16 -0.63 11.78 35.84
N GLY A 17 0.62 12.24 35.78
CA GLY A 17 1.63 12.00 36.81
C GLY A 17 2.21 10.59 36.81
N THR A 18 1.82 9.75 35.84
CA THR A 18 2.36 8.40 35.66
C THR A 18 3.33 8.41 34.48
N ARG A 19 4.61 8.14 34.75
CA ARG A 19 5.63 7.97 33.71
C ARG A 19 5.39 6.68 32.95
N ARG A 20 5.17 6.79 31.65
CA ARG A 20 5.04 5.66 30.72
C ARG A 20 6.09 5.76 29.63
N VAL A 21 6.28 4.67 28.89
CA VAL A 21 7.08 4.66 27.67
C VAL A 21 6.17 4.37 26.48
N VAL A 22 6.38 5.10 25.40
CA VAL A 22 5.71 4.86 24.11
C VAL A 22 6.75 4.76 23.01
N ARG A 23 6.38 4.17 21.87
CA ARG A 23 7.26 4.17 20.71
C ARG A 23 7.63 5.59 20.31
N CYS A 24 8.92 5.81 20.09
CA CYS A 24 9.43 7.08 19.60
C CYS A 24 8.93 7.34 18.17
N ASP A 25 8.80 8.60 17.79
CA ASP A 25 8.37 8.99 16.45
C ASP A 25 9.39 8.52 15.39
N CYS A 26 10.69 8.55 15.71
CA CYS A 26 11.74 8.05 14.83
C CYS A 26 11.61 6.54 14.51
N TRP A 27 11.03 5.76 15.44
CA TRP A 27 10.77 4.34 15.21
C TRP A 27 9.63 4.16 14.20
N ARG A 28 8.58 5.00 14.27
CA ARG A 28 7.54 5.01 13.24
C ARG A 28 8.10 5.46 11.90
N GLU A 29 8.86 6.55 11.86
CA GLU A 29 9.45 7.06 10.62
C GLU A 29 10.33 6.02 9.92
N GLY A 30 11.24 5.38 10.66
CA GLY A 30 12.09 4.31 10.13
C GLY A 30 11.31 3.07 9.67
N THR A 31 10.29 2.68 10.44
CA THR A 31 9.44 1.53 10.08
C THR A 31 8.61 1.83 8.82
N THR A 32 8.03 3.03 8.75
CA THR A 32 7.21 3.47 7.63
C THR A 32 8.03 3.63 6.35
N ALA A 33 9.25 4.18 6.42
CA ALA A 33 10.15 4.26 5.27
C ALA A 33 10.45 2.87 4.70
N ARG A 34 10.77 1.92 5.58
CA ARG A 34 10.98 0.52 5.20
C ARG A 34 9.73 -0.11 4.56
N LEU A 35 8.55 0.10 5.13
CA LEU A 35 7.29 -0.39 4.55
C LEU A 35 7.01 0.19 3.16
N ILE A 36 7.34 1.46 2.92
CA ILE A 36 7.23 2.09 1.60
C ILE A 36 8.21 1.47 0.60
N ASP A 37 9.46 1.20 1.01
CA ASP A 37 10.46 0.57 0.17
C ASP A 37 10.08 -0.88 -0.18
N GLU A 38 9.51 -1.62 0.78
CA GLU A 38 9.01 -2.98 0.61
C GLU A 38 7.70 -3.02 -0.22
N ALA A 39 6.98 -1.90 -0.37
CA ALA A 39 5.68 -1.85 -1.04
C ALA A 39 5.72 -2.05 -2.57
N ARG A 40 6.90 -2.21 -3.17
CA ARG A 40 7.09 -2.43 -4.63
C ARG A 40 6.50 -1.32 -5.52
N ILE A 41 6.37 -0.09 -5.01
CA ILE A 41 5.85 1.05 -5.77
C ILE A 41 6.89 1.45 -6.85
N PRO A 42 6.52 1.44 -8.15
CA PRO A 42 7.42 1.86 -9.21
C PRO A 42 7.95 3.29 -8.99
N PRO A 43 9.22 3.59 -9.33
CA PRO A 43 9.84 4.90 -9.10
C PRO A 43 9.00 6.08 -9.59
N ARG A 44 8.32 5.92 -10.73
CA ARG A 44 7.44 6.95 -11.33
C ARG A 44 6.23 7.33 -10.47
N TYR A 45 5.80 6.47 -9.54
CA TYR A 45 4.64 6.72 -8.66
C TYR A 45 5.03 7.01 -7.21
N ARG A 46 6.33 7.13 -6.89
CA ARG A 46 6.81 7.36 -5.51
C ARG A 46 6.30 8.66 -4.88
N ARG A 47 5.87 9.63 -5.69
CA ARG A 47 5.36 10.94 -5.24
C ARG A 47 3.84 11.09 -5.44
N CYS A 48 3.14 10.01 -5.76
CA CYS A 48 1.69 10.03 -5.87
C CYS A 48 1.07 10.21 -4.49
N GLU A 49 0.36 11.32 -4.29
CA GLU A 49 -0.37 11.63 -3.07
C GLU A 49 -1.80 12.00 -3.43
N ILE A 50 -2.73 11.85 -2.48
CA ILE A 50 -4.13 12.19 -2.69
C ILE A 50 -4.26 13.71 -2.84
N GLU A 51 -3.48 14.44 -2.05
CA GLU A 51 -3.40 15.89 -2.02
C GLU A 51 -2.84 16.49 -3.33
N THR A 52 -1.95 15.78 -4.02
CA THR A 52 -1.34 16.23 -5.29
C THR A 52 -2.10 15.76 -6.52
N PHE A 53 -3.22 15.04 -6.35
CA PHE A 53 -4.03 14.56 -7.46
C PHE A 53 -4.75 15.73 -8.14
N VAL A 54 -4.35 16.02 -9.39
CA VAL A 54 -4.97 17.08 -10.19
C VAL A 54 -6.38 16.66 -10.61
N THR A 55 -7.37 17.43 -10.20
CA THR A 55 -8.75 17.26 -10.65
C THR A 55 -9.11 18.32 -11.68
N TYR A 56 -10.08 17.99 -12.53
CA TYR A 56 -10.72 18.91 -13.47
C TYR A 56 -12.24 18.82 -13.26
N PRO A 57 -13.05 19.74 -13.81
CA PRO A 57 -14.51 19.78 -13.62
C PRO A 57 -15.21 18.51 -14.14
N ASN A 58 -15.20 17.47 -13.32
CA ASN A 58 -15.78 16.17 -13.58
C ASN A 58 -16.23 15.57 -12.25
N GLU A 59 -17.54 15.56 -12.02
CA GLU A 59 -18.11 15.12 -10.74
C GLU A 59 -17.77 13.67 -10.41
N LYS A 60 -17.66 12.80 -11.42
CA LYS A 60 -17.28 11.40 -11.22
C LYS A 60 -15.84 11.29 -10.72
N LEU A 61 -14.92 12.06 -11.30
CA LEU A 61 -13.53 12.10 -10.87
C LEU A 61 -13.39 12.64 -9.43
N VAL A 62 -14.04 13.77 -9.15
CA VAL A 62 -14.05 14.38 -7.81
C VAL A 62 -14.65 13.41 -6.78
N GLY A 63 -15.74 12.73 -7.15
CA GLY A 63 -16.36 11.68 -6.33
C GLY A 63 -15.41 10.50 -6.08
N ALA A 64 -14.71 10.02 -7.10
CA ALA A 64 -13.74 8.93 -6.97
C ALA A 64 -12.58 9.30 -6.04
N VAL A 65 -12.02 10.50 -6.17
CA VAL A 65 -10.96 11.00 -5.27
C VAL A 65 -11.46 11.08 -3.82
N ARG A 66 -12.70 11.55 -3.61
CA ARG A 66 -13.32 11.60 -2.28
C ARG A 66 -13.48 10.22 -1.65
N VAL A 67 -13.97 9.25 -2.43
CA VAL A 67 -14.13 7.86 -1.98
C VAL A 67 -12.78 7.22 -1.67
N ALA A 68 -11.77 7.43 -2.52
CA ALA A 68 -10.41 6.93 -2.29
C ALA A 68 -9.79 7.53 -1.02
N LYS A 69 -9.95 8.83 -0.79
CA LYS A 69 -9.52 9.49 0.44
C LYS A 69 -10.19 8.89 1.67
N LYS A 70 -11.52 8.78 1.63
CA LYS A 70 -12.29 8.17 2.72
C LYS A 70 -11.83 6.73 3.01
N PHE A 71 -11.58 5.95 1.96
CA PHE A 71 -11.08 4.59 2.09
C PHE A 71 -9.75 4.53 2.85
N ALA A 72 -8.79 5.38 2.47
CA ALA A 72 -7.50 5.45 3.15
C ALA A 72 -7.63 5.96 4.59
N ASP A 73 -8.51 6.93 4.82
CA ASP A 73 -8.73 7.53 6.14
C ASP A 73 -9.46 6.60 7.11
N GLU A 74 -10.29 5.67 6.63
CA GLU A 74 -11.04 4.73 7.48
C GLU A 74 -10.39 3.33 7.56
N PHE A 75 -9.27 3.10 6.88
CA PHE A 75 -8.55 1.82 6.95
C PHE A 75 -8.09 1.49 8.39
N PRO A 76 -8.23 0.24 8.88
CA PRO A 76 -8.75 -0.97 8.21
C PRO A 76 -10.25 -1.24 8.47
N ALA A 77 -11.01 -0.26 8.96
CA ALA A 77 -12.39 -0.47 9.40
C ALA A 77 -13.37 -0.76 8.25
N ILE A 78 -12.98 -0.51 7.00
CA ILE A 78 -13.81 -0.80 5.82
C ILE A 78 -13.58 -2.27 5.38
N PRO A 79 -14.60 -3.13 5.41
CA PRO A 79 -14.46 -4.55 5.06
C PRO A 79 -14.40 -4.84 3.56
N LYS A 80 -14.59 -3.83 2.71
CA LYS A 80 -14.63 -3.94 1.24
C LYS A 80 -13.43 -3.27 0.59
N GLY A 81 -12.95 -3.80 -0.52
CA GLY A 81 -11.93 -3.16 -1.34
C GLY A 81 -12.44 -1.96 -2.16
N LEU A 82 -11.50 -1.27 -2.82
CA LEU A 82 -11.75 -0.16 -3.73
C LEU A 82 -11.41 -0.58 -5.17
N CYS A 83 -12.34 -0.39 -6.11
CA CYS A 83 -12.10 -0.63 -7.53
C CYS A 83 -12.21 0.69 -8.31
N LEU A 84 -11.14 1.04 -9.03
CA LEU A 84 -11.07 2.25 -9.84
C LEU A 84 -11.24 1.87 -11.32
N ILE A 85 -12.34 2.31 -11.93
CA ILE A 85 -12.71 1.96 -13.32
C ILE A 85 -12.82 3.22 -14.15
N GLY A 86 -12.25 3.19 -15.36
CA GLY A 86 -12.35 4.28 -16.32
C GLY A 86 -11.29 4.19 -17.41
N PRO A 87 -11.33 5.09 -18.41
CA PRO A 87 -10.39 5.10 -19.52
C PRO A 87 -8.91 5.22 -19.08
N PRO A 88 -7.95 4.83 -19.93
CA PRO A 88 -6.54 5.07 -19.66
C PRO A 88 -6.25 6.57 -19.53
N GLY A 89 -5.21 6.92 -18.76
CA GLY A 89 -4.74 8.32 -18.64
C GLY A 89 -5.47 9.21 -17.64
N ILE A 90 -6.51 8.75 -16.95
CA ILE A 90 -7.26 9.56 -15.96
C ILE A 90 -6.72 9.50 -14.52
N GLY A 91 -5.56 8.86 -14.30
CA GLY A 91 -4.91 8.82 -12.98
C GLY A 91 -5.34 7.68 -12.04
N LYS A 92 -5.97 6.61 -12.53
CA LYS A 92 -6.38 5.46 -11.70
C LYS A 92 -5.22 4.89 -10.87
N THR A 93 -4.09 4.58 -11.52
CA THR A 93 -2.89 4.07 -10.86
C THR A 93 -2.31 5.06 -9.86
N HIS A 94 -2.30 6.36 -10.18
CA HIS A 94 -1.87 7.41 -9.24
C HIS A 94 -2.73 7.36 -7.98
N LEU A 95 -4.06 7.34 -8.14
CA LEU A 95 -4.98 7.35 -7.00
C LEU A 95 -4.86 6.07 -6.16
N ALA A 96 -4.70 4.90 -6.79
CA ALA A 96 -4.45 3.64 -6.10
C ALA A 96 -3.14 3.66 -5.29
N VAL A 97 -2.05 4.16 -5.88
CA VAL A 97 -0.75 4.32 -5.19
C VAL A 97 -0.85 5.36 -4.07
N ALA A 98 -1.58 6.45 -4.28
CA ALA A 98 -1.80 7.47 -3.26
C ALA A 98 -2.54 6.92 -2.04
N VAL A 99 -3.57 6.09 -2.26
CA VAL A 99 -4.26 5.34 -1.20
C VAL A 99 -3.30 4.41 -0.47
N LEU A 100 -2.56 3.58 -1.20
CA LEU A 100 -1.57 2.65 -0.65
C LEU A 100 -0.56 3.37 0.25
N ARG A 101 0.03 4.45 -0.26
CA ARG A 101 0.98 5.28 0.49
C ARG A 101 0.35 5.86 1.73
N ARG A 102 -0.84 6.46 1.64
CA ARG A 102 -1.50 7.05 2.81
C ARG A 102 -1.77 6.01 3.89
N VAL A 103 -2.21 4.81 3.52
CA VAL A 103 -2.45 3.71 4.46
C VAL A 103 -1.14 3.26 5.12
N ILE A 104 -0.06 3.08 4.37
CA ILE A 104 1.27 2.75 4.94
C ILE A 104 1.75 3.85 5.89
N LEU A 105 1.67 5.12 5.47
CA LEU A 105 2.19 6.26 6.23
C LEU A 105 1.39 6.54 7.51
N THR A 106 0.06 6.42 7.46
CA THR A 106 -0.81 6.83 8.58
C THR A 106 -1.21 5.66 9.48
N ARG A 107 -1.22 4.43 8.95
CA ARG A 107 -1.67 3.22 9.66
C ARG A 107 -0.54 2.23 9.92
N GLY A 108 0.62 2.38 9.30
CA GLY A 108 1.74 1.44 9.43
C GLY A 108 1.44 0.07 8.83
N ALA A 109 0.52 0.01 7.86
CA ALA A 109 0.10 -1.23 7.23
C ALA A 109 1.17 -1.79 6.28
N ARG A 110 1.25 -3.12 6.18
CA ARG A 110 2.03 -3.83 5.17
C ARG A 110 1.32 -3.74 3.83
N GLY A 111 1.71 -2.78 3.01
CA GLY A 111 1.13 -2.55 1.69
C GLY A 111 1.99 -3.10 0.56
N LEU A 112 1.37 -3.58 -0.52
CA LEU A 112 2.07 -4.01 -1.74
C LEU A 112 1.39 -3.49 -3.02
N PHE A 113 2.22 -3.20 -4.03
CA PHE A 113 1.81 -2.87 -5.38
C PHE A 113 2.26 -3.95 -6.37
N TYR A 114 1.36 -4.35 -7.28
CA TYR A 114 1.66 -5.21 -8.41
C TYR A 114 0.96 -4.73 -9.68
N ASP A 115 1.66 -4.79 -10.82
CA ASP A 115 0.97 -4.98 -12.11
C ASP A 115 0.36 -6.39 -12.11
N THR A 116 -0.91 -6.49 -12.47
CA THR A 116 -1.65 -7.76 -12.40
C THR A 116 -0.96 -8.86 -13.22
N ARG A 117 -0.42 -8.55 -14.41
CA ARG A 117 0.27 -9.53 -15.27
C ARG A 117 1.57 -10.01 -14.65
N ASP A 118 2.30 -9.12 -13.97
CA ASP A 118 3.53 -9.47 -13.27
C ASP A 118 3.25 -10.41 -12.09
N LEU A 119 2.21 -10.13 -11.31
CA LEU A 119 1.79 -11.02 -10.22
C LEU A 119 1.38 -12.40 -10.74
N LEU A 120 0.60 -12.44 -11.81
CA LEU A 120 0.20 -13.69 -12.46
C LEU A 120 1.40 -14.47 -12.99
N ARG A 121 2.41 -13.80 -13.55
CA ARG A 121 3.67 -14.46 -13.98
C ARG A 121 4.39 -15.08 -12.79
N VAL A 122 4.51 -14.36 -11.68
CA VAL A 122 5.12 -14.88 -10.44
C VAL A 122 4.37 -16.13 -9.94
N ILE A 123 3.04 -16.07 -9.91
CA ILE A 123 2.19 -17.21 -9.54
C ILE A 123 2.41 -18.39 -10.50
N ARG A 124 2.52 -18.17 -11.82
CA ARG A 124 2.81 -19.25 -12.78
C ARG A 124 4.17 -19.89 -12.57
N THR A 125 5.20 -19.09 -12.28
CA THR A 125 6.55 -19.64 -12.02
C THR A 125 6.60 -20.51 -10.77
N THR A 126 5.64 -20.36 -9.85
CA THR A 126 5.50 -21.24 -8.68
C THR A 126 4.83 -22.58 -8.98
N TYR A 127 4.29 -22.85 -10.17
CA TYR A 127 3.67 -24.16 -10.48
C TYR A 127 4.66 -25.27 -10.88
N ASN A 128 5.92 -25.22 -10.45
CA ASN A 128 6.87 -26.30 -10.72
C ASN A 128 6.78 -27.39 -9.61
N PRO A 129 6.19 -28.57 -9.88
CA PRO A 129 5.83 -29.56 -8.87
C PRO A 129 6.99 -30.15 -8.07
N LEU A 130 8.24 -29.84 -8.42
CA LEU A 130 9.45 -30.34 -7.78
C LEU A 130 9.92 -29.51 -6.55
N VAL A 131 9.36 -28.32 -6.29
CA VAL A 131 9.90 -27.39 -5.27
C VAL A 131 8.82 -26.69 -4.42
N ARG A 132 7.88 -27.45 -3.85
CA ARG A 132 6.72 -26.92 -3.08
C ARG A 132 7.05 -25.92 -1.95
N THR A 133 8.21 -26.03 -1.30
CA THR A 133 8.59 -25.13 -0.19
C THR A 133 9.00 -23.73 -0.66
N ALA A 134 9.63 -23.61 -1.83
CA ALA A 134 10.00 -22.30 -2.38
C ALA A 134 8.78 -21.50 -2.86
N GLU A 135 7.69 -22.19 -3.22
CA GLU A 135 6.46 -21.60 -3.75
C GLU A 135 5.74 -20.71 -2.73
N MET A 136 5.56 -21.20 -1.51
CA MET A 136 4.89 -20.47 -0.44
C MET A 136 5.67 -19.21 -0.04
N ASP A 137 7.00 -19.25 -0.04
CA ASP A 137 7.82 -18.09 0.34
C ASP A 137 7.68 -16.92 -0.66
N VAL A 138 7.43 -17.20 -1.93
CA VAL A 138 7.22 -16.17 -2.96
C VAL A 138 5.85 -15.50 -2.84
N LEU A 139 4.81 -16.26 -2.49
CA LEU A 139 3.44 -15.74 -2.38
C LEU A 139 3.09 -15.21 -1.00
N ARG A 140 3.80 -15.64 0.06
CA ARG A 140 3.56 -15.21 1.44
C ARG A 140 3.49 -13.69 1.60
N PRO A 141 4.38 -12.86 1.01
CA PRO A 141 4.25 -11.40 1.11
C PRO A 141 2.91 -10.86 0.59
N VAL A 142 2.39 -11.45 -0.49
CA VAL A 142 1.11 -11.05 -1.09
C VAL A 142 -0.05 -11.48 -0.21
N MET A 143 0.01 -12.69 0.35
CA MET A 143 -1.05 -13.22 1.23
C MET A 143 -1.10 -12.54 2.60
N GLU A 144 0.04 -12.07 3.11
CA GLU A 144 0.16 -11.40 4.40
C GLU A 144 0.02 -9.87 4.31
N ALA A 145 -0.15 -9.31 3.11
CA ALA A 145 -0.31 -7.87 2.96
C ALA A 145 -1.65 -7.42 3.57
N ASP A 146 -1.60 -6.35 4.36
CA ASP A 146 -2.77 -5.69 4.91
C ASP A 146 -3.56 -4.98 3.80
N VAL A 147 -2.86 -4.49 2.77
CA VAL A 147 -3.45 -3.85 1.59
C VAL A 147 -2.66 -4.18 0.33
N LEU A 148 -3.37 -4.60 -0.71
CA LEU A 148 -2.80 -4.97 -2.00
C LEU A 148 -3.39 -4.12 -3.12
N VAL A 149 -2.54 -3.44 -3.88
CA VAL A 149 -2.92 -2.75 -5.12
C VAL A 149 -2.60 -3.65 -6.31
N LEU A 150 -3.63 -3.93 -7.11
CA LEU A 150 -3.55 -4.62 -8.38
C LEU A 150 -3.82 -3.62 -9.51
N ASP A 151 -2.76 -3.26 -10.25
CA ASP A 151 -2.84 -2.32 -11.37
C ASP A 151 -3.14 -3.05 -12.69
N ASP A 152 -3.78 -2.35 -13.62
CA ASP A 152 -4.08 -2.84 -14.98
C ASP A 152 -4.91 -4.15 -15.03
N ILE A 153 -5.79 -4.37 -14.05
CA ILE A 153 -6.72 -5.50 -14.03
C ILE A 153 -7.66 -5.45 -15.24
N GLY A 154 -7.79 -6.57 -15.95
CA GLY A 154 -8.57 -6.71 -17.18
C GLY A 154 -7.82 -6.38 -18.47
N SER A 155 -6.51 -6.10 -18.40
CA SER A 155 -5.64 -5.95 -19.58
C SER A 155 -4.91 -7.24 -19.96
N GLU A 156 -5.06 -8.29 -19.16
CA GLU A 156 -4.56 -9.63 -19.43
C GLU A 156 -5.27 -10.29 -20.62
N LYS A 157 -4.52 -11.08 -21.39
CA LYS A 157 -5.11 -11.90 -22.46
C LYS A 157 -5.98 -12.99 -21.83
N THR A 158 -7.26 -12.98 -22.14
CA THR A 158 -8.24 -14.00 -21.71
C THR A 158 -7.86 -15.41 -22.14
N SER A 159 -7.08 -15.55 -23.23
CA SER A 159 -6.66 -16.83 -23.82
C SER A 159 -5.57 -17.59 -23.06
N GLU A 160 -5.06 -17.09 -21.92
CA GLU A 160 -4.09 -17.82 -21.09
C GLU A 160 -4.72 -18.41 -19.81
N TRP A 161 -6.05 -18.30 -19.66
CA TRP A 161 -6.80 -18.75 -18.48
C TRP A 161 -8.05 -19.58 -18.82
N VAL A 162 -8.31 -19.83 -20.11
CA VAL A 162 -9.34 -20.75 -20.63
C VAL A 162 -8.67 -21.88 -21.41
#